data_AF-A0A920PMT1-F1
#
_entry.id   AF-A0A920PMT1-F1
#
_cell.length_a   1.000
_cell.length_b   1.000
_cell.length_c   1.000
_cell.angle_alpha   90.00
_cell.angle_beta   90.00
_cell.angle_gamma   90.00
#
_symmetry.space_group_name_H-M   'P 1'
#
loop_
_entity.id
_entity.type
_entity.pdbx_description
1 polymer ?
#
loop_
_entity_poly.entity_id
_entity_poly.type
_entity_poly.pdbx_seq_one_letter_code
_entity_poly.pdbx_strand_id
1 'polypeptide(L)'
;MVELKKIQGELGITFIMVTHSQQEALSMADQVIVMSDAIIQQIGTSREIYETPKTRFVAEFIGNNNLFSGLVRSRSGSIVILEQNENSFMLQPMTRLIR
;
A
#
# COMPACT_ATOMS: atom_id res chain seq x y z
N MET A 1 -8.44 17.99 8.35
CA MET A 1 -7.05 17.56 8.65
C MET A 1 -6.04 18.69 8.75
N VAL A 2 -6.15 19.76 7.95
CA VAL A 2 -5.18 20.87 7.96
C VAL A 2 -4.99 21.48 9.36
N GLU A 3 -6.07 21.68 10.10
CA GLU A 3 -6.03 22.28 11.45
C GLU A 3 -5.38 21.35 12.48
N LEU A 4 -5.64 20.04 12.40
CA LEU A 4 -5.06 19.03 13.30
C LEU A 4 -3.54 18.88 13.06
N LYS A 5 -3.11 18.88 11.79
CA LYS A 5 -1.68 18.80 11.41
C LYS A 5 -0.90 20.05 11.85
N LYS A 6 -1.57 21.21 11.82
CA LYS A 6 -1.01 22.48 12.31
C LYS A 6 -0.80 22.46 13.82
N ILE A 7 -1.81 22.05 14.59
CA ILE A 7 -1.72 21.92 16.05
C ILE A 7 -0.63 20.91 16.45
N GLN A 8 -0.54 19.77 15.76
CA GLN A 8 0.51 18.78 15.98
C GLN A 8 1.91 19.40 15.79
N GLY A 9 2.13 20.12 14.70
CA GLY A 9 3.41 20.76 14.41
C GLY A 9 3.79 21.86 15.42
N GLU A 10 2.80 22.61 15.92
CA GLU A 10 3.02 23.69 16.90
C GLU A 10 3.36 23.17 18.30
N LEU A 11 2.83 22.01 18.70
CA LEU A 11 3.03 21.46 20.06
C LEU A 11 4.34 20.69 20.23
N GLY A 12 4.97 20.23 19.14
CA GLY A 12 6.24 19.48 19.20
C GLY A 12 6.18 18.16 19.99
N ILE A 13 4.97 17.64 20.24
CA ILE A 13 4.73 16.40 20.98
C ILE A 13 4.63 15.20 20.03
N THR A 14 4.92 14.00 20.54
CA THR A 14 4.64 12.76 19.81
C THR A 14 3.14 12.53 19.71
N PHE A 15 2.63 12.37 18.49
CA PHE A 15 1.22 12.13 18.23
C PHE A 15 1.01 10.73 17.65
N ILE A 16 0.12 9.97 18.27
CA ILE A 16 -0.31 8.67 17.77
C ILE A 16 -1.80 8.79 17.45
N MET A 17 -2.15 8.53 16.19
CA MET A 17 -3.53 8.53 15.71
C MET A 17 -3.91 7.13 15.27
N VAL A 18 -5.11 6.69 15.66
CA VAL A 18 -5.71 5.44 15.19
C VAL A 18 -6.96 5.81 14.41
N THR A 19 -7.06 5.29 13.19
CA THR A 19 -8.19 5.54 12.28
C THR A 19 -8.49 4.27 11.49
N HIS A 20 -9.75 4.15 11.06
CA HIS A 20 -10.18 3.14 10.10
C HIS A 20 -10.08 3.63 8.65
N SER A 21 -9.77 4.91 8.43
CA SER A 21 -9.73 5.50 7.09
C SER A 21 -8.30 5.63 6.58
N GLN A 22 -8.03 4.94 5.48
CA GLN A 22 -6.73 4.90 4.80
C GLN A 22 -6.28 6.30 4.37
N GLN A 23 -7.19 7.13 3.85
CA GLN A 23 -6.89 8.49 3.40
C GLN A 23 -6.35 9.37 4.53
N GLU A 24 -6.87 9.20 5.75
CA GLU A 24 -6.40 9.96 6.90
C GLU A 24 -5.00 9.52 7.32
N ALA A 25 -4.79 8.20 7.40
CA ALA A 25 -3.49 7.64 7.73
C ALA A 25 -2.41 8.09 6.74
N LEU A 26 -2.68 8.03 5.43
CA LEU A 26 -1.70 8.34 4.39
C LEU A 26 -1.44 9.83 4.19
N SER A 27 -2.38 10.71 4.52
CA SER A 27 -2.24 12.16 4.29
C SER A 27 -1.57 12.92 5.45
N MET A 28 -1.63 12.36 6.65
CA MET A 28 -1.13 13.03 7.86
C MET A 28 0.11 12.39 8.47
N ALA A 29 0.26 11.07 8.38
CA ALA A 29 1.29 10.39 9.14
C ALA A 29 2.66 10.46 8.47
N ASP A 30 3.69 10.72 9.29
CA ASP A 30 5.09 10.54 8.89
C ASP A 30 5.41 9.03 8.76
N GLN A 31 4.82 8.22 9.64
CA GLN A 31 4.94 6.77 9.67
C GLN A 31 3.57 6.14 9.91
N VAL A 32 3.24 5.13 9.11
CA VAL A 32 1.98 4.38 9.16
C VAL A 32 2.28 2.96 9.63
N ILE A 33 1.44 2.47 10.55
CA ILE A 33 1.44 1.09 11.03
C ILE A 33 0.14 0.45 10.57
N VAL A 34 0.24 -0.58 9.74
CA VAL A 34 -0.91 -1.39 9.32
C VAL A 34 -0.98 -2.63 10.20
N MET A 35 -2.15 -2.88 10.79
CA MET A 35 -2.38 -4.01 11.70
C MET A 35 -3.61 -4.81 11.29
N SER A 36 -3.58 -6.12 11.53
CA SER A 36 -4.72 -7.04 11.43
C SER A 36 -4.62 -8.03 12.57
N ASP A 37 -5.75 -8.36 13.22
CA ASP A 37 -5.81 -9.38 14.28
C ASP A 37 -4.77 -9.17 15.39
N ALA A 38 -4.59 -7.91 15.78
CA ALA A 38 -3.58 -7.45 16.74
C ALA A 38 -2.11 -7.74 16.33
N ILE A 39 -1.86 -8.09 15.06
CA ILE A 39 -0.53 -8.33 14.48
C ILE A 39 -0.18 -7.18 13.52
N ILE A 40 1.03 -6.63 13.68
CA ILE A 40 1.58 -5.65 12.75
C ILE A 40 1.89 -6.34 11.42
N GLN A 41 1.23 -5.88 10.37
CA GLN A 41 1.42 -6.37 9.01
C GLN A 41 2.56 -5.62 8.31
N GLN A 42 2.65 -4.30 8.53
CA GLN A 42 3.72 -3.47 7.99
C GLN A 42 3.86 -2.15 8.75
N ILE A 43 5.09 -1.68 8.85
CA ILE A 43 5.45 -0.33 9.29
C ILE A 43 6.24 0.32 8.15
N GLY A 44 5.94 1.58 7.85
CA GLY A 44 6.68 2.36 6.86
C GLY A 44 6.14 3.78 6.72
N THR A 45 6.78 4.56 5.87
CA THR A 45 6.25 5.87 5.45
C THR A 45 4.95 5.69 4.68
N SER A 46 4.10 6.72 4.65
CA SER A 46 2.87 6.73 3.84
C SER A 46 3.12 6.34 2.38
N ARG A 47 4.27 6.76 1.83
CA ARG A 47 4.72 6.39 0.49
C ARG A 47 5.02 4.90 0.37
N GLU A 48 5.80 4.32 1.28
CA GLU A 48 6.14 2.90 1.23
C GLU A 48 4.92 1.99 1.42
N ILE A 49 4.00 2.38 2.30
CA ILE A 49 2.73 1.67 2.50
C ILE A 49 1.90 1.65 1.20
N TYR A 50 1.90 2.75 0.46
CA TYR A 50 1.15 2.88 -0.79
C TYR A 50 1.83 2.22 -2.00
N GLU A 51 3.10 2.54 -2.24
CA GLU A 51 3.83 2.13 -3.45
C GLU A 51 4.42 0.72 -3.33
N THR A 52 4.75 0.28 -2.11
CA THR A 52 5.48 -0.98 -1.87
C THR A 52 4.88 -1.78 -0.70
N PRO A 53 3.63 -2.24 -0.81
CA PRO A 53 3.03 -3.11 0.19
C PRO A 53 3.81 -4.44 0.30
N LYS A 54 4.20 -4.82 1.52
CA LYS A 54 5.00 -6.01 1.83
C LYS A 54 4.17 -7.28 1.96
N THR A 55 2.88 -7.15 2.26
CA THR A 55 1.97 -8.28 2.38
C THR A 55 0.76 -8.08 1.47
N ARG A 56 0.15 -9.19 1.07
CA ARG A 56 -1.10 -9.17 0.31
C ARG A 56 -2.19 -8.40 1.06
N PHE A 57 -2.27 -8.58 2.38
CA PHE A 57 -3.21 -7.84 3.22
C PHE A 57 -2.99 -6.33 3.10
N VAL A 58 -1.76 -5.83 3.20
CA VAL A 58 -1.49 -4.38 3.07
C VAL A 58 -1.82 -3.88 1.67
N ALA A 59 -1.53 -4.67 0.63
CA ALA A 59 -1.91 -4.34 -0.73
C ALA A 59 -3.44 -4.25 -0.90
N GLU A 60 -4.19 -5.19 -0.34
CA GLU A 60 -5.67 -5.16 -0.33
C GLU A 60 -6.21 -4.01 0.53
N PHE A 61 -5.52 -3.68 1.62
CA PHE A 61 -5.93 -2.68 2.58
C PHE A 61 -5.74 -1.25 2.10
N ILE A 62 -4.80 -0.94 1.21
CA ILE A 62 -4.50 0.45 0.82
C ILE A 62 -5.29 0.93 -0.42
N GLY A 63 -5.98 0.03 -1.13
CA GLY A 63 -6.94 0.43 -2.16
C GLY A 63 -7.21 -0.62 -3.23
N ASN A 64 -7.76 -0.14 -4.36
CA ASN A 64 -8.19 -0.93 -5.51
C ASN A 64 -7.00 -1.47 -6.33
N ASN A 65 -6.19 -2.33 -5.72
CA ASN A 65 -5.17 -3.07 -6.44
C ASN A 65 -5.80 -4.18 -7.27
N ASN A 66 -5.42 -4.27 -8.54
CA ASN A 66 -5.75 -5.42 -9.37
C ASN A 66 -4.82 -6.56 -9.00
N LEU A 67 -5.29 -7.43 -8.10
CA LEU A 67 -4.56 -8.62 -7.68
C LEU A 67 -4.86 -9.76 -8.64
N PHE A 68 -3.81 -10.30 -9.25
CA PHE A 68 -3.90 -11.44 -10.16
C PHE A 68 -3.29 -12.67 -9.48
N SER A 69 -3.94 -13.81 -9.64
CA SER A 69 -3.43 -15.12 -9.22
C SER A 69 -3.29 -16.03 -10.45
N GLY A 70 -2.18 -16.76 -10.54
CA GLY A 70 -1.91 -17.64 -11.66
C GLY A 70 -0.52 -18.26 -11.58
N LEU A 71 -0.26 -19.23 -12.45
CA LEU A 71 1.07 -19.83 -12.58
C LEU A 71 1.92 -18.96 -13.51
N VAL A 72 3.13 -18.63 -13.08
CA VAL A 72 4.08 -17.90 -13.94
C VAL A 72 4.59 -18.87 -15.00
N ARG A 73 4.16 -18.68 -16.25
CA ARG A 73 4.60 -19.51 -17.38
C ARG A 73 5.93 -19.02 -17.95
N SER A 74 6.09 -17.71 -18.04
CA SER A 74 7.34 -17.10 -18.48
C SER A 74 7.50 -15.69 -17.94
N ARG A 75 8.75 -15.23 -17.88
CA ARG A 75 9.11 -13.87 -17.50
C ARG A 75 10.19 -13.37 -18.45
N SER A 76 9.95 -12.21 -19.06
CA SER A 76 10.92 -11.52 -19.91
C SER A 76 11.06 -10.08 -19.44
N GLY A 77 12.15 -9.77 -18.73
CA GLY A 77 12.36 -8.46 -18.12
C GLY A 77 11.27 -8.13 -17.09
N SER A 78 10.52 -7.05 -17.36
CA SER A 78 9.36 -6.59 -16.58
C SER A 78 8.05 -7.28 -16.97
N ILE A 79 8.00 -8.00 -18.08
CA ILE A 79 6.77 -8.66 -18.53
C ILE A 79 6.69 -10.06 -17.91
N VAL A 80 5.54 -10.37 -17.31
CA VAL A 80 5.21 -11.67 -16.73
C VAL A 80 4.00 -12.23 -17.45
N ILE A 81 4.10 -13.46 -17.95
CA ILE A 81 2.96 -14.19 -18.50
C ILE A 81 2.43 -15.11 -17.42
N LEU A 82 1.20 -14.86 -16.99
CA LEU A 82 0.45 -15.71 -16.08
C LEU A 82 -0.50 -16.61 -16.85
N GLU A 83 -0.58 -17.87 -16.45
CA GLU A 83 -1.57 -18.82 -16.91
C GLU A 83 -2.56 -19.09 -15.78
N GLN A 84 -3.84 -18.87 -16.05
CA GLN A 84 -4.93 -19.15 -15.11
C GLN A 84 -6.02 -19.89 -15.88
N ASN A 85 -6.22 -21.17 -15.55
CA ASN A 85 -7.09 -22.09 -16.28
C ASN A 85 -6.67 -22.18 -17.76
N GLU A 86 -7.55 -21.87 -18.71
CA GLU A 86 -7.27 -21.83 -20.16
C GLU A 86 -6.85 -20.44 -20.68
N ASN A 87 -6.78 -19.43 -19.80
CA ASN A 87 -6.46 -18.07 -20.18
C ASN A 87 -5.01 -17.72 -19.84
N SER A 88 -4.34 -17.05 -20.77
CA SER A 88 -3.01 -16.46 -20.55
C SER A 88 -3.12 -14.94 -20.43
N PHE A 89 -2.67 -14.39 -19.31
CA PHE A 89 -2.63 -12.97 -19.03
C PHE A 89 -1.19 -12.46 -19.12
N MET A 90 -0.98 -11.43 -19.93
CA MET A 90 0.28 -10.70 -19.95
C MET A 90 0.20 -9.55 -18.95
N LEU A 91 1.01 -9.62 -17.90
CA LEU A 91 1.13 -8.58 -16.89
C LEU A 91 2.44 -7.83 -17.07
N GLN A 92 2.37 -6.51 -16.93
CA GLN A 92 3.53 -5.66 -16.79
C GLN A 92 3.32 -4.82 -15.53
N PRO A 93 4.28 -4.78 -14.59
CA PRO A 93 4.23 -3.88 -13.45
C PRO A 93 4.06 -2.46 -13.95
N MET A 94 2.99 -1.80 -13.51
CA MET A 94 2.76 -0.39 -13.78
C MET A 94 3.76 0.44 -12.99
N THR A 95 4.97 0.55 -13.53
CA THR A 95 6.02 1.36 -12.93
C THR A 95 5.84 2.78 -13.44
N ARG A 96 5.32 3.66 -12.58
CA ARG A 96 4.99 5.09 -12.79
C ARG A 96 3.63 5.41 -13.41
N LEU A 97 2.67 5.69 -12.52
CA LEU A 97 1.86 6.91 -12.57
C LEU A 97 2.07 7.48 -11.17
N ILE A 98 2.76 8.60 -10.96
CA ILE A 98 2.17 9.93 -10.89
C ILE A 98 3.33 10.93 -11.05
N ARG A 99 3.21 11.85 -12.01
CA ARG A 99 3.74 13.21 -11.88
C ARG A 99 2.61 14.06 -11.33
#